data_AF-A0A1E7ITM6-F1
#
_entry.id   AF-A0A1E7ITM6-F1
#
_cell.length_a   1.000
_cell.length_b   1.000
_cell.length_c   1.000
_cell.angle_alpha   90.00
_cell.angle_beta   90.00
_cell.angle_gamma   90.00
#
_symmetry.space_group_name_H-M   'P 1'
#
loop_
_entity.id
_entity.type
_entity.pdbx_description
1 polymer ?
#
loop_
_entity_poly.entity_id
_entity_poly.type
_entity_poly.pdbx_seq_one_letter_code
_entity_poly.pdbx_strand_id
1 'polypeptide(L)'
;MPQESPPINYKNFYRFPKSLIKDGRWASLPSASKTIFPVIAIYANAKGTAWPSQATIAKFAGCTPKTVREGIAGLKSLPGFNVKSTINSRGQRRYIYQVPVPPLGRGQDFRFYRVFIDGHNWGQLSPGAKAVYPVIRTFAYFDYLEDYLGVLADKGLLCNLEYGNFSDEEVKEMYEKRVFDWADPDLDVLEELSGLCSKTVNQALGQLSKMDLIEWDDNLKLWRCFLRPKWIYAAEQE
;
A
#
# COMPACT_ATOMS: atom_id res chain seq x y z
N MET A 1 -17.34 5.64 27.03
CA MET A 1 -16.93 6.82 26.23
C MET A 1 -16.61 6.31 24.83
N PRO A 2 -17.30 6.79 23.78
CA PRO A 2 -16.89 6.49 22.42
C PRO A 2 -15.46 7.00 22.25
N GLN A 3 -14.53 6.13 21.87
CA GLN A 3 -13.21 6.60 21.46
C GLN A 3 -13.41 7.28 20.10
N GLU A 4 -13.28 8.61 20.08
CA GLU A 4 -13.16 9.35 18.82
C GLU A 4 -12.11 8.65 17.95
N SER A 5 -12.46 8.37 16.69
CA SER A 5 -11.50 7.85 15.73
C SER A 5 -10.31 8.80 15.70
N PRO A 6 -9.06 8.31 15.85
CA PRO A 6 -7.90 9.19 15.85
C PRO A 6 -7.85 10.02 14.56
N PRO A 7 -7.35 11.27 14.61
CA PRO A 7 -7.27 12.13 13.45
C PRO A 7 -6.46 11.43 12.33
N ILE A 8 -6.97 11.51 11.10
CA ILE A 8 -6.41 10.79 9.96
C ILE A 8 -5.01 11.29 9.63
N ASN A 9 -4.05 10.37 9.55
CA ASN A 9 -2.66 10.72 9.26
C ASN A 9 -2.33 10.59 7.77
N TYR A 10 -2.23 11.73 7.09
CA TYR A 10 -1.90 11.83 5.66
C TYR A 10 -0.40 11.81 5.35
N LYS A 11 0.47 11.98 6.36
CA LYS A 11 1.92 12.16 6.18
C LYS A 11 2.71 10.89 6.45
N ASN A 12 2.29 10.10 7.44
CA ASN A 12 3.01 8.88 7.82
C ASN A 12 2.83 7.79 6.76
N PHE A 13 3.88 7.02 6.56
CA PHE A 13 3.90 5.89 5.65
C PHE A 13 4.81 4.79 6.19
N TYR A 14 4.57 3.58 5.73
CA TYR A 14 5.51 2.48 5.84
C TYR A 14 6.29 2.36 4.52
N ARG A 15 7.60 2.13 4.63
CA ARG A 15 8.47 1.81 3.50
C ARG A 15 8.28 0.34 3.16
N PHE A 16 7.41 0.04 2.20
CA PHE A 16 7.09 -1.34 1.84
C PHE A 16 8.23 -1.94 1.01
N PRO A 17 8.93 -2.99 1.47
CA PRO A 17 10.07 -3.55 0.75
C PRO A 17 9.65 -4.16 -0.59
N LYS A 18 10.21 -3.66 -1.70
CA LYS A 18 9.96 -4.21 -3.04
C LYS A 18 10.48 -5.66 -3.16
N SER A 19 11.50 -6.04 -2.38
CA SER A 19 12.00 -7.42 -2.31
C SER A 19 10.98 -8.42 -1.79
N LEU A 20 10.01 -8.01 -0.94
CA LEU A 20 8.93 -8.93 -0.55
C LEU A 20 8.08 -9.34 -1.74
N ILE A 21 7.91 -8.43 -2.71
CA ILE A 21 7.17 -8.71 -3.94
C ILE A 21 8.05 -9.45 -4.94
N LYS A 22 9.20 -8.86 -5.31
CA LYS A 22 10.09 -9.37 -6.37
C LYS A 22 10.67 -10.76 -6.07
N ASP A 23 10.87 -11.12 -4.80
CA ASP A 23 11.38 -12.44 -4.42
C ASP A 23 10.25 -13.50 -4.36
N GLY A 24 9.03 -13.20 -4.81
CA GLY A 24 7.87 -14.12 -4.78
C GLY A 24 7.32 -14.41 -3.37
N ARG A 25 7.92 -13.85 -2.32
CA ARG A 25 7.50 -14.08 -0.93
C ARG A 25 6.06 -13.64 -0.70
N TRP A 26 5.69 -12.48 -1.23
CA TRP A 26 4.33 -11.97 -1.15
C TRP A 26 3.34 -12.91 -1.82
N ALA A 27 3.62 -13.38 -3.04
CA ALA A 27 2.76 -14.33 -3.75
C ALA A 27 2.48 -15.58 -2.90
N SER A 28 3.52 -16.11 -2.25
CA SER A 28 3.42 -17.33 -1.42
C SER A 28 2.63 -17.17 -0.12
N LEU A 29 2.34 -15.93 0.32
CA LEU A 29 1.60 -15.70 1.56
C LEU A 29 0.14 -16.12 1.46
N PRO A 30 -0.43 -16.67 2.56
CA PRO A 30 -1.87 -16.84 2.67
C PRO A 30 -2.61 -15.51 2.51
N SER A 31 -3.82 -15.59 1.95
CA SER A 31 -4.71 -14.43 1.78
C SER A 31 -4.93 -13.64 3.08
N ALA A 32 -5.05 -14.34 4.21
CA ALA A 32 -5.16 -13.72 5.53
C ALA A 32 -3.92 -12.90 5.92
N SER A 33 -2.72 -13.38 5.58
CA SER A 33 -1.44 -12.70 5.84
C SER A 33 -1.30 -11.44 4.98
N LYS A 34 -1.62 -11.52 3.68
CA LYS A 34 -1.66 -10.37 2.77
C LYS A 34 -2.63 -9.30 3.26
N THR A 35 -3.77 -9.73 3.79
CA THR A 35 -4.82 -8.86 4.31
C THR A 35 -4.35 -8.03 5.52
N ILE A 36 -3.60 -8.62 6.45
CA ILE A 36 -3.26 -7.93 7.70
C ILE A 36 -1.87 -7.28 7.69
N PHE A 37 -0.95 -7.69 6.82
CA PHE A 37 0.44 -7.23 6.86
C PHE A 37 0.57 -5.70 6.73
N PRO A 38 -0.04 -5.03 5.73
CA PRO A 38 0.07 -3.57 5.62
C PRO A 38 -0.52 -2.84 6.83
N VAL A 39 -1.57 -3.39 7.45
CA VAL A 39 -2.19 -2.85 8.66
C VAL A 39 -1.25 -2.98 9.86
N ILE A 40 -0.46 -4.04 9.99
CA ILE A 40 0.56 -4.14 11.05
C ILE A 40 1.72 -3.17 10.75
N ALA A 41 2.21 -3.20 9.51
CA ALA A 41 3.41 -2.50 9.10
C ALA A 41 3.30 -0.97 9.22
N ILE A 42 2.11 -0.41 9.05
CA ILE A 42 1.90 1.03 9.18
C ILE A 42 2.08 1.58 10.59
N TYR A 43 1.95 0.74 11.61
CA TYR A 43 2.23 1.09 13.01
C TYR A 43 3.69 0.85 13.39
N ALA A 44 4.52 0.40 12.46
CA ALA A 44 5.93 0.18 12.72
C ALA A 44 6.68 1.50 12.86
N ASN A 45 7.55 1.58 13.86
CA ASN A 45 8.52 2.67 13.98
C ASN A 45 9.67 2.50 12.97
N ALA A 46 10.65 3.42 13.00
CA ALA A 46 11.83 3.37 12.13
C ALA A 46 12.67 2.08 12.26
N LYS A 47 12.55 1.35 13.38
CA LYS A 47 13.23 0.07 13.62
C LYS A 47 12.38 -1.14 13.21
N GLY A 48 11.19 -0.93 12.64
CA GLY A 48 10.28 -1.99 12.24
C GLY A 48 9.47 -2.61 13.39
N THR A 49 9.45 -1.98 14.58
CA THR A 49 8.66 -2.48 15.71
C THR A 49 7.28 -1.84 15.74
N ALA A 50 6.23 -2.65 15.83
CA ALA A 50 4.83 -2.24 15.84
C ALA A 50 4.06 -2.85 17.03
N TRP A 51 3.05 -2.15 17.53
CA TRP A 51 2.23 -2.57 18.68
C TRP A 51 0.69 -2.48 18.50
N PRO A 52 0.11 -2.67 17.29
CA PRO A 52 -1.35 -2.66 17.17
C PRO A 52 -1.97 -3.86 17.89
N SER A 53 -3.11 -3.66 18.54
CA SER A 53 -3.87 -4.78 19.11
C SER A 53 -4.45 -5.66 17.98
N GLN A 54 -4.74 -6.94 18.25
CA GLN A 54 -5.40 -7.79 17.24
C GLN A 54 -6.79 -7.27 16.86
N ALA A 55 -7.50 -6.62 17.79
CA ALA A 55 -8.77 -5.96 17.51
C ALA A 55 -8.58 -4.76 16.55
N THR A 56 -7.54 -3.96 16.77
CA THR A 56 -7.16 -2.86 15.86
C THR A 56 -6.85 -3.38 14.46
N ILE A 57 -6.07 -4.47 14.37
CA ILE A 57 -5.76 -5.11 13.07
C ILE A 57 -7.03 -5.59 12.40
N ALA A 58 -7.91 -6.29 13.11
CA ALA A 58 -9.16 -6.81 12.59
C ALA A 58 -10.05 -5.69 12.02
N LYS A 59 -10.24 -4.62 12.80
CA LYS A 59 -11.02 -3.44 12.41
C LYS A 59 -10.52 -2.84 11.09
N PHE A 60 -9.24 -2.45 11.03
CA PHE A 60 -8.71 -1.74 9.87
C PHE A 60 -8.41 -2.65 8.66
N ALA A 61 -8.23 -3.96 8.88
CA ALA A 61 -8.10 -4.93 7.80
C ALA A 61 -9.45 -5.37 7.21
N GLY A 62 -10.58 -4.98 7.84
CA GLY A 62 -11.91 -5.41 7.45
C GLY A 62 -12.09 -6.93 7.56
N CYS A 63 -11.60 -7.53 8.66
CA CYS A 63 -11.63 -8.98 8.85
C CYS A 63 -11.89 -9.36 10.31
N THR A 64 -12.07 -10.65 10.56
CA THR A 64 -12.34 -11.16 11.91
C THR A 64 -11.06 -11.33 12.73
N PRO A 65 -11.13 -11.32 14.07
CA PRO A 65 -9.99 -11.69 14.91
C PRO A 65 -9.44 -13.11 14.65
N LYS A 66 -10.27 -14.02 14.11
CA LYS A 66 -9.82 -15.35 13.67
C LYS A 66 -8.88 -15.22 12.46
N THR A 67 -9.28 -14.45 11.46
CA THR A 67 -8.45 -14.15 10.27
C THR A 67 -7.15 -13.47 10.66
N VAL A 68 -7.15 -12.59 11.67
CA VAL A 68 -5.91 -11.98 12.19
C VAL A 68 -4.96 -13.04 12.76
N ARG A 69 -5.45 -14.00 13.55
CA ARG A 69 -4.62 -15.07 14.12
C ARG A 69 -4.02 -15.96 13.03
N GLU A 70 -4.81 -16.33 12.04
CA GLU A 70 -4.36 -17.10 10.87
C GLU A 70 -3.32 -16.33 10.05
N GLY A 71 -3.58 -15.04 9.80
CA GLY A 71 -2.66 -14.16 9.09
C GLY A 71 -1.32 -14.02 9.83
N ILE A 72 -1.33 -13.84 11.16
CA ILE A 72 -0.11 -13.75 11.97
C ILE A 72 0.67 -15.07 11.90
N ALA A 73 -0.02 -16.22 11.94
CA ALA A 73 0.63 -17.51 11.81
C ALA A 73 1.32 -17.66 10.45
N GLY A 74 0.65 -17.26 9.36
CA GLY A 74 1.23 -17.28 8.01
C GLY A 74 2.40 -16.30 7.82
N LEU A 75 2.38 -15.14 8.49
CA LEU A 75 3.47 -14.15 8.39
C LEU A 75 4.78 -14.61 9.05
N LYS A 76 4.75 -15.63 9.92
CA LYS A 76 5.98 -16.17 10.55
C LYS A 76 6.96 -16.79 9.54
N SER A 77 6.51 -17.13 8.33
CA SER A 77 7.41 -17.60 7.27
C SER A 77 8.21 -16.47 6.61
N LEU A 78 7.82 -15.19 6.82
CA LEU A 78 8.53 -14.07 6.23
C LEU A 78 9.84 -13.76 6.98
N PRO A 79 10.97 -13.66 6.26
CA PRO A 79 12.20 -13.14 6.83
C PRO A 79 11.99 -11.74 7.40
N GLY A 80 12.43 -11.52 8.65
CA GLY A 80 12.30 -10.24 9.33
C GLY A 80 10.94 -9.99 9.99
N PHE A 81 9.97 -10.91 9.87
CA PHE A 81 8.74 -10.86 10.65
C PHE A 81 8.84 -11.68 11.92
N ASN A 82 8.57 -11.08 13.09
CA ASN A 82 8.51 -11.79 14.36
C ASN A 82 7.38 -11.25 15.24
N VAL A 83 6.86 -12.10 16.12
CA VAL A 83 5.84 -11.71 17.12
C VAL A 83 6.27 -12.14 18.51
N LYS A 84 6.23 -11.21 19.46
CA LYS A 84 6.46 -11.46 20.89
C LYS A 84 5.23 -11.06 21.67
N SER A 85 4.77 -11.92 22.57
CA SER A 85 3.74 -11.55 23.55
C SER A 85 4.40 -11.10 24.85
N THR A 86 3.93 -10.01 25.42
CA THR A 86 4.31 -9.52 26.75
C THR A 86 3.07 -9.34 27.61
N ILE A 87 3.22 -9.38 28.93
CA ILE A 87 2.17 -9.08 29.89
C ILE A 87 2.51 -7.73 30.51
N ASN A 88 1.58 -6.77 30.45
CA ASN A 88 1.80 -5.48 31.08
C ASN A 88 1.59 -5.54 32.61
N SER A 89 1.89 -4.45 33.31
CA SER A 89 1.70 -4.34 34.78
C SER A 89 0.27 -4.55 35.26
N ARG A 90 -0.72 -4.53 34.35
CA ARG A 90 -2.15 -4.78 34.63
C ARG A 90 -2.57 -6.21 34.26
N GLY A 91 -1.64 -7.12 33.99
CA GLY A 91 -1.93 -8.51 33.62
C GLY A 91 -2.47 -8.69 32.19
N GLN A 92 -2.51 -7.64 31.38
CA GLN A 92 -3.05 -7.71 30.02
C GLN A 92 -1.97 -8.14 29.03
N ARG A 93 -2.31 -9.11 28.19
CA ARG A 93 -1.43 -9.56 27.10
C ARG A 93 -1.36 -8.49 26.01
N ARG A 94 -0.14 -8.13 25.62
CA ARG A 94 0.16 -7.26 24.47
C ARG A 94 1.03 -8.02 23.48
N TYR A 95 0.88 -7.69 22.20
CA TYR A 95 1.70 -8.24 21.14
C TYR A 95 2.62 -7.15 20.59
N ILE A 96 3.88 -7.52 20.39
CA ILE A 96 4.91 -6.71 19.75
C ILE A 96 5.26 -7.42 18.45
N TYR A 97 5.12 -6.71 17.34
CA TYR A 97 5.46 -7.23 16.02
C TYR A 97 6.75 -6.58 15.56
N GLN A 98 7.62 -7.38 14.99
CA GLN A 98 8.74 -6.92 14.18
C GLN A 98 8.33 -7.14 12.73
N VAL A 99 8.44 -6.10 11.90
CA VAL A 99 8.23 -6.18 10.45
C VAL A 99 9.56 -5.93 9.73
N PRO A 100 9.70 -6.39 8.47
CA PRO A 100 10.87 -6.10 7.66
C PRO A 100 11.07 -4.59 7.49
N VAL A 101 12.31 -4.13 7.46
CA VAL A 101 12.65 -2.74 7.13
C VAL A 101 13.52 -2.78 5.88
N PRO A 102 13.15 -2.11 4.79
CA PRO A 102 13.95 -2.11 3.58
C PRO A 102 15.27 -1.36 3.81
N PRO A 103 16.37 -1.81 3.17
CA PRO A 103 17.63 -1.09 3.21
C PRO A 103 17.45 0.34 2.69
N LEU A 104 18.35 1.24 3.09
CA LEU A 104 18.41 2.57 2.49
C LEU A 104 18.92 2.43 1.05
N GLY A 105 18.29 3.09 0.10
CA GLY A 105 18.69 3.05 -1.30
C GLY A 105 17.53 3.34 -2.25
N ARG A 106 17.87 3.81 -3.46
CA ARG A 106 16.88 4.05 -4.52
C ARG A 106 16.24 2.73 -4.95
N GLY A 107 14.93 2.74 -5.15
CA GLY A 107 14.19 1.59 -5.69
C GLY A 107 14.03 0.40 -4.74
N GLN A 108 14.37 0.53 -3.45
CA GLN A 108 14.27 -0.57 -2.47
C GLN A 108 12.85 -0.74 -1.91
N ASP A 109 12.06 0.33 -1.93
CA ASP A 109 10.72 0.37 -1.34
C ASP A 109 9.77 1.28 -2.12
N PHE A 110 8.48 1.17 -1.80
CA PHE A 110 7.48 2.19 -2.12
C PHE A 110 6.81 2.67 -0.83
N ARG A 111 6.26 3.89 -0.84
CA ARG A 111 5.56 4.47 0.30
C ARG A 111 4.12 3.96 0.36
N PHE A 112 3.80 3.18 1.40
CA PHE A 112 2.43 2.80 1.74
C PHE A 112 1.90 3.74 2.81
N TYR A 113 1.02 4.69 2.43
CA TYR A 113 0.59 5.77 3.31
C TYR A 113 -0.46 5.34 4.32
N ARG A 114 -0.40 5.95 5.52
CA ARG A 114 -1.26 5.58 6.65
C ARG A 114 -2.73 5.88 6.45
N VAL A 115 -3.04 6.91 5.66
CA VAL A 115 -4.42 7.27 5.31
C VAL A 115 -5.20 6.11 4.67
N PHE A 116 -4.56 5.16 3.97
CA PHE A 116 -5.24 3.96 3.47
C PHE A 116 -5.84 3.10 4.57
N ILE A 117 -5.18 3.07 5.74
CA ILE A 117 -5.59 2.29 6.90
C ILE A 117 -6.54 3.12 7.76
N ASP A 118 -6.15 4.33 8.16
CA ASP A 118 -6.97 5.19 9.03
C ASP A 118 -8.32 5.54 8.35
N GLY A 119 -8.33 5.74 7.03
CA GLY A 119 -9.53 5.99 6.21
C GLY A 119 -10.39 4.76 5.90
N HIS A 120 -10.03 3.59 6.44
CA HIS A 120 -10.71 2.29 6.22
C HIS A 120 -10.75 1.80 4.77
N ASN A 121 -10.12 2.50 3.82
CA ASN A 121 -10.03 2.08 2.42
C ASN A 121 -9.49 0.67 2.27
N TRP A 122 -8.42 0.34 2.99
CA TRP A 122 -7.84 -1.00 2.95
C TRP A 122 -8.83 -2.07 3.42
N GLY A 123 -9.62 -1.79 4.46
CA GLY A 123 -10.62 -2.72 4.97
C GLY A 123 -11.67 -3.12 3.94
N GLN A 124 -12.06 -2.18 3.08
CA GLN A 124 -13.08 -2.36 2.03
C GLN A 124 -12.60 -3.15 0.80
N LEU A 125 -11.28 -3.35 0.65
CA LEU A 125 -10.74 -4.12 -0.47
C LEU A 125 -11.01 -5.62 -0.33
N SER A 126 -11.32 -6.28 -1.44
CA SER A 126 -11.37 -7.74 -1.50
C SER A 126 -9.98 -8.32 -1.24
N PRO A 127 -9.89 -9.61 -0.84
CA PRO A 127 -8.61 -10.27 -0.70
C PRO A 127 -7.74 -10.23 -1.98
N GLY A 128 -8.36 -10.30 -3.16
CA GLY A 128 -7.66 -10.17 -4.45
C GLY A 128 -7.05 -8.79 -4.63
N ALA A 129 -7.83 -7.73 -4.39
CA ALA A 129 -7.33 -6.35 -4.48
C ALA A 129 -6.22 -6.06 -3.45
N LYS A 130 -6.34 -6.60 -2.24
CA LYS A 130 -5.28 -6.53 -1.21
C LYS A 130 -3.99 -7.24 -1.66
N ALA A 131 -4.10 -8.33 -2.41
CA ALA A 131 -2.94 -9.04 -2.96
C ALA A 131 -2.29 -8.30 -4.12
N VAL A 132 -3.08 -7.70 -5.03
CA VAL A 132 -2.57 -7.02 -6.24
C VAL A 132 -2.00 -5.63 -5.94
N TYR A 133 -2.60 -4.86 -5.02
CA TYR A 133 -2.21 -3.46 -4.81
C TYR A 133 -0.71 -3.27 -4.47
N PRO A 134 -0.08 -4.04 -3.57
CA PRO A 134 1.36 -3.92 -3.32
C PRO A 134 2.23 -4.32 -4.53
N VAL A 135 1.72 -5.18 -5.42
CA VAL A 135 2.44 -5.62 -6.62
C VAL A 135 2.51 -4.49 -7.64
N ILE A 136 1.37 -3.89 -8.01
CA ILE A 136 1.37 -2.76 -8.94
C ILE A 136 2.18 -1.57 -8.40
N ARG A 137 2.08 -1.27 -7.09
CA ARG A 137 2.90 -0.23 -6.42
C ARG A 137 4.40 -0.54 -6.41
N THR A 138 4.80 -1.80 -6.56
CA THR A 138 6.22 -2.17 -6.67
C THR A 138 6.81 -1.76 -8.01
N PHE A 139 6.02 -1.76 -9.07
CA PHE A 139 6.43 -1.31 -10.39
C PHE A 139 6.18 0.17 -10.61
N ALA A 140 5.45 0.82 -9.70
CA ALA A 140 5.19 2.24 -9.80
C ALA A 140 6.47 3.09 -9.72
N TYR A 141 6.55 4.08 -10.59
CA TYR A 141 7.65 5.02 -10.75
C TYR A 141 7.13 6.46 -10.91
N PHE A 142 7.98 7.41 -10.57
CA PHE A 142 7.78 8.82 -10.88
C PHE A 142 8.67 9.16 -12.05
N ASP A 143 8.06 9.60 -13.14
CA ASP A 143 8.76 10.19 -14.26
C ASP A 143 8.23 11.62 -14.42
N TYR A 144 9.11 12.60 -14.22
CA TYR A 144 8.74 14.01 -14.25
C TYR A 144 8.32 14.45 -15.66
N LEU A 145 8.82 13.80 -16.72
CA LEU A 145 8.40 14.07 -18.09
C LEU A 145 7.01 13.50 -18.33
N GLU A 146 6.75 12.26 -17.94
CA GLU A 146 5.42 11.65 -18.10
C GLU A 146 4.36 12.33 -17.21
N ASP A 147 4.72 12.75 -15.99
CA ASP A 147 3.83 13.52 -15.13
C ASP A 147 3.54 14.92 -15.69
N TYR A 148 4.55 15.60 -16.22
CA TYR A 148 4.37 16.89 -16.89
C TYR A 148 3.51 16.75 -18.14
N LEU A 149 3.77 15.74 -18.97
CA LEU A 149 2.98 15.40 -20.16
C LEU A 149 1.55 14.98 -19.80
N GLY A 150 1.35 14.23 -18.72
CA GLY A 150 0.03 13.84 -18.21
C GLY A 150 -0.81 15.04 -17.77
N VAL A 151 -0.20 16.00 -17.06
CA VAL A 151 -0.87 17.27 -16.69
C VAL A 151 -1.23 18.11 -17.93
N LEU A 152 -0.41 18.07 -18.97
CA LEU A 152 -0.67 18.78 -20.22
C LEU A 152 -1.73 18.08 -21.08
N ALA A 153 -1.74 16.75 -21.08
CA ALA A 153 -2.76 15.93 -21.72
C ALA A 153 -4.14 16.18 -21.08
N ASP A 154 -4.22 16.17 -19.74
CA ASP A 154 -5.44 16.49 -18.99
C ASP A 154 -5.95 17.91 -19.28
N LYS A 155 -5.07 18.83 -19.68
CA LYS A 155 -5.40 20.21 -20.06
C LYS A 155 -5.63 20.41 -21.56
N GLY A 156 -5.48 19.37 -22.39
CA GLY A 156 -5.59 19.46 -23.85
C GLY A 156 -4.48 20.29 -24.52
N LEU A 157 -3.31 20.42 -23.86
CA LEU A 157 -2.21 21.30 -24.24
C LEU A 157 -0.98 20.54 -24.80
N LEU A 158 -1.18 19.35 -25.38
CA LEU A 158 -0.09 18.51 -25.92
C LEU A 158 0.64 19.09 -27.16
N CYS A 159 0.45 20.36 -27.50
CA CYS A 159 1.02 20.98 -28.69
C CYS A 159 2.35 21.70 -28.36
N ASN A 160 3.45 21.24 -28.95
CA ASN A 160 4.76 21.92 -29.05
C ASN A 160 5.43 22.29 -27.72
N LEU A 161 6.15 21.34 -27.12
CA LEU A 161 7.05 21.65 -26.00
C LEU A 161 8.50 21.46 -26.42
N GLU A 162 9.26 22.54 -26.32
CA GLU A 162 10.71 22.48 -26.21
C GLU A 162 11.05 21.87 -24.84
N TYR A 163 11.95 20.88 -24.84
CA TYR A 163 12.45 20.23 -23.63
C TYR A 163 13.10 21.27 -22.71
N GLY A 164 12.36 21.74 -21.71
CA GLY A 164 12.89 22.57 -20.64
C GLY A 164 13.75 21.75 -19.69
N ASN A 165 14.96 22.21 -19.39
CA ASN A 165 15.77 21.67 -18.31
C ASN A 165 15.18 22.14 -16.97
N PHE A 166 14.41 21.29 -16.29
CA PHE A 166 13.96 21.56 -14.91
C PHE A 166 15.17 21.55 -13.96
N SER A 167 15.16 22.44 -12.97
CA SER A 167 16.13 22.42 -11.86
C SER A 167 15.88 21.26 -10.89
N ASP A 168 16.90 20.87 -10.13
CA ASP A 168 16.79 19.82 -9.11
C ASP A 168 15.75 20.17 -8.03
N GLU A 169 15.63 21.45 -7.67
CA GLU A 169 14.63 21.96 -6.74
C GLU A 169 13.20 21.78 -7.27
N GLU A 170 12.96 22.11 -8.54
CA GLU A 170 11.66 21.94 -9.18
C GLU A 170 11.27 20.46 -9.27
N VAL A 171 12.22 19.59 -9.67
CA VAL A 171 11.99 18.14 -9.72
C VAL A 171 11.67 17.59 -8.33
N LYS A 172 12.38 18.06 -7.30
CA LYS A 172 12.11 17.68 -5.91
C LYS A 172 10.73 18.14 -5.44
N GLU A 173 10.34 19.37 -5.74
CA GLU A 173 9.04 19.91 -5.39
C GLU A 173 7.91 19.13 -6.08
N MET A 174 8.06 18.83 -7.38
CA MET A 174 7.12 17.99 -8.13
C MET A 174 7.01 16.61 -7.51
N TYR A 175 8.15 15.96 -7.20
CA TYR A 175 8.15 14.66 -6.54
C TYR A 175 7.43 14.70 -5.19
N GLU A 176 7.62 15.74 -4.37
CA GLU A 176 6.96 15.84 -3.06
C GLU A 176 5.44 16.09 -3.16
N LYS A 177 5.01 16.86 -4.16
CA LYS A 177 3.61 17.24 -4.37
C LYS A 177 2.80 16.23 -5.21
N ARG A 178 3.46 15.28 -5.87
CA ARG A 178 2.77 14.33 -6.76
C ARG A 178 1.66 13.57 -6.04
N VAL A 179 0.62 13.28 -6.82
CA VAL A 179 -0.60 12.63 -6.34
C VAL A 179 -0.67 11.15 -6.74
N PHE A 180 0.00 10.76 -7.82
CA PHE A 180 0.16 9.38 -8.27
C PHE A 180 1.61 9.09 -8.70
N ASP A 181 1.90 7.81 -8.89
CA ASP A 181 3.07 7.27 -9.57
C ASP A 181 2.56 6.50 -10.82
N TRP A 182 3.27 6.50 -11.95
CA TRP A 182 2.93 5.67 -13.12
C TRP A 182 3.33 4.23 -12.93
N ALA A 183 2.62 3.28 -13.53
CA ALA A 183 2.98 1.86 -13.52
C ALA A 183 2.53 1.16 -14.81
N ASP A 184 3.38 0.29 -15.35
CA ASP A 184 3.08 -0.54 -16.52
C ASP A 184 3.56 -1.99 -16.33
N PRO A 185 3.04 -2.72 -15.33
CA PRO A 185 3.32 -4.14 -15.22
C PRO A 185 2.43 -4.94 -16.19
N ASP A 186 3.04 -5.86 -16.92
CA ASP A 186 2.31 -6.88 -17.67
C ASP A 186 1.39 -7.70 -16.75
N LEU A 187 0.30 -8.20 -17.32
CA LEU A 187 -0.72 -8.94 -16.55
C LEU A 187 -0.17 -10.24 -15.94
N ASP A 188 0.70 -10.95 -16.66
CA ASP A 188 1.36 -12.17 -16.19
C ASP A 188 2.29 -11.91 -14.99
N VAL A 189 3.00 -10.79 -14.99
CA VAL A 189 3.80 -10.31 -13.84
C VAL A 189 2.90 -10.05 -12.62
N LEU A 190 1.72 -9.44 -12.83
CA LEU A 190 0.75 -9.25 -11.74
C LEU A 190 0.22 -10.58 -11.20
N GLU A 191 -0.08 -11.54 -12.05
CA GLU A 191 -0.53 -12.88 -11.67
C GLU A 191 0.52 -13.62 -10.84
N GLU A 192 1.74 -13.72 -11.36
CA GLU A 192 2.86 -14.39 -10.71
C GLU A 192 3.13 -13.79 -9.33
N LEU A 193 3.32 -12.48 -9.26
CA LEU A 193 3.79 -11.82 -8.04
C LEU A 193 2.68 -11.56 -7.01
N SER A 194 1.41 -11.63 -7.42
CA SER A 194 0.27 -11.64 -6.47
C SER A 194 -0.11 -13.05 -6.02
N GLY A 195 0.30 -14.08 -6.76
CA GLY A 195 -0.09 -15.48 -6.55
C GLY A 195 -1.57 -15.72 -6.87
N LEU A 196 -2.09 -15.08 -7.91
CA LEU A 196 -3.48 -15.15 -8.35
C LEU A 196 -3.57 -15.46 -9.84
N CYS A 197 -4.70 -15.99 -10.29
CA CYS A 197 -4.95 -16.18 -11.73
C CYS A 197 -5.50 -14.91 -12.40
N SER A 198 -5.41 -14.85 -13.72
CA SER A 198 -5.84 -13.71 -14.57
C SER A 198 -7.23 -13.19 -14.22
N LYS A 199 -8.19 -14.10 -14.01
CA LYS A 199 -9.58 -13.72 -13.69
C LYS A 199 -9.64 -12.91 -12.40
N THR A 200 -8.94 -13.35 -11.36
CA THR A 200 -8.94 -12.67 -10.06
C THR A 200 -8.11 -11.39 -10.10
N VAL A 201 -7.01 -11.36 -10.85
CA VAL A 201 -6.22 -10.13 -11.05
C VAL A 201 -7.06 -9.06 -11.74
N ASN A 202 -7.77 -9.38 -12.82
CA ASN A 202 -8.65 -8.43 -13.51
C ASN A 202 -9.78 -7.90 -12.60
N GLN A 203 -10.39 -8.78 -11.78
CA GLN A 203 -11.38 -8.36 -10.79
C GLN A 203 -10.77 -7.43 -9.72
N ALA A 204 -9.55 -7.73 -9.28
CA ALA A 204 -8.82 -6.92 -8.33
C ALA A 204 -8.49 -5.53 -8.91
N LEU A 205 -7.97 -5.44 -10.14
CA LEU A 205 -7.73 -4.18 -10.84
C LEU A 205 -9.01 -3.36 -10.96
N GLY A 206 -10.12 -3.98 -11.40
CA GLY A 206 -11.42 -3.32 -11.48
C GLY A 206 -11.91 -2.76 -10.13
N GLN A 207 -11.70 -3.48 -9.03
CA GLN A 207 -12.03 -2.95 -7.70
C GLN A 207 -11.10 -1.80 -7.29
N LEU A 208 -9.80 -1.91 -7.53
CA LEU A 208 -8.84 -0.86 -7.23
C LEU A 208 -9.16 0.43 -8.00
N SER A 209 -9.60 0.31 -9.26
CA SER A 209 -10.08 1.44 -10.05
C SER A 209 -11.38 2.04 -9.53
N LYS A 210 -12.38 1.20 -9.20
CA LYS A 210 -13.64 1.66 -8.60
C LYS A 210 -13.42 2.42 -7.29
N MET A 211 -12.34 2.12 -6.57
CA MET A 211 -11.99 2.74 -5.30
C MET A 211 -10.99 3.90 -5.43
N ASP A 212 -10.72 4.38 -6.66
CA ASP A 212 -9.80 5.48 -6.93
C ASP A 212 -8.38 5.25 -6.37
N LEU A 213 -7.93 3.99 -6.33
CA LEU A 213 -6.57 3.64 -5.90
C LEU A 213 -5.61 3.49 -7.09
N ILE A 214 -6.15 3.11 -8.24
CA ILE A 214 -5.47 3.12 -9.53
C ILE A 214 -6.41 3.66 -10.61
N GLU A 215 -5.87 4.17 -11.71
CA GLU A 215 -6.68 4.63 -12.85
C GLU A 215 -5.91 4.36 -14.14
N TRP A 216 -6.57 3.74 -15.13
CA TRP A 216 -5.96 3.50 -16.43
C TRP A 216 -5.98 4.78 -17.26
N ASP A 217 -4.85 5.12 -17.88
CA ASP A 217 -4.75 6.21 -18.84
C ASP A 217 -4.80 5.65 -20.26
N ASP A 218 -5.86 5.94 -21.00
CA ASP A 218 -6.06 5.42 -22.35
C ASP A 218 -5.09 6.00 -23.39
N ASN A 219 -4.53 7.19 -23.15
CA ASN A 219 -3.61 7.83 -24.07
C ASN A 219 -2.20 7.27 -23.91
N LEU A 220 -1.73 7.18 -22.67
CA LEU A 220 -0.38 6.72 -22.36
C LEU A 220 -0.29 5.19 -22.25
N LYS A 221 -1.44 4.50 -22.11
CA LYS A 221 -1.50 3.05 -21.83
C LYS A 221 -0.75 2.68 -20.54
N LEU A 222 -0.89 3.51 -19.51
CA LEU A 222 -0.26 3.35 -18.21
C LEU A 222 -1.29 3.38 -17.09
N TRP A 223 -0.97 2.77 -15.95
CA TRP A 223 -1.72 2.93 -14.72
C TRP A 223 -1.21 4.13 -13.90
N ARG A 224 -2.09 5.04 -13.52
CA ARG A 224 -1.88 6.00 -12.44
C ARG A 224 -2.14 5.31 -11.11
N CYS A 225 -1.12 5.20 -10.27
CA CYS A 225 -1.20 4.62 -8.93
C CYS A 225 -1.21 5.72 -7.87
N PHE A 226 -2.38 6.01 -7.29
CA PHE A 226 -2.50 7.11 -6.34
C PHE A 226 -1.73 6.85 -5.03
N LEU A 227 -0.96 7.85 -4.60
CA LEU A 227 -0.19 7.80 -3.35
C LEU A 227 -1.10 7.88 -2.12
N ARG A 228 -2.30 8.43 -2.27
CA ARG A 228 -3.31 8.60 -1.22
C ARG A 228 -4.68 8.39 -1.85
N PRO A 229 -5.67 7.82 -1.12
CA PRO A 229 -7.00 7.65 -1.67
C PRO A 229 -7.67 9.02 -1.88
N LYS A 230 -8.47 9.16 -2.95
CA LYS A 230 -9.24 10.39 -3.23
C LYS A 230 -10.36 10.61 -2.18
N TRP A 231 -10.89 9.53 -1.62
CA TRP A 231 -11.98 9.53 -0.63
C TRP A 231 -11.67 8.55 0.51
N ILE A 232 -12.30 8.74 1.67
CA ILE A 232 -12.16 7.85 2.83
C ILE A 232 -13.54 7.29 3.23
N TYR A 233 -13.58 6.05 3.68
CA TYR A 233 -14.81 5.36 4.07
C TYR A 233 -15.04 5.51 5.58
N ALA A 234 -15.02 6.75 6.09
CA ALA A 234 -15.05 7.08 7.52
C ALA A 234 -15.79 6.02 8.36
N ALA A 235 -15.14 5.46 9.39
CA ALA A 235 -15.74 4.39 10.19
C ALA A 235 -17.11 4.84 10.71
N GLU A 236 -18.17 4.27 10.15
CA GLU A 236 -19.48 4.33 10.77
C GLU A 236 -19.33 3.80 12.20
N GLN A 237 -19.67 4.66 13.16
CA GLN A 237 -19.67 4.31 14.56
C GLN A 237 -20.91 3.43 14.78
N GLU A 238 -20.72 2.10 14.75
CA GLU A 238 -21.64 1.18 15.44
C GLU A 238 -21.40 1.24 16.96
#